data_AF-A0AAW6J0M4-F1
#
_entry.id   AF-A0AAW6J0M4-F1
#
_cell.length_a   1.000
_cell.length_b   1.000
_cell.length_c   1.000
_cell.angle_alpha   90.00
_cell.angle_beta   90.00
_cell.angle_gamma   90.00
#
_symmetry.space_group_name_H-M   'P 1'
#
loop_
_entity.id
_entity.type
_entity.pdbx_description
1 polymer ?
#
loop_
_entity_poly.entity_id
_entity_poly.type
_entity_poly.pdbx_seq_one_letter_code
_entity_poly.pdbx_strand_id
1 'polypeptide(L)'
;MNTSTNSQEVINFGKHKGTALIDLDQSYVRWLLKQENLISDLRKSLESLPWVKDAQRRKKLAQDLQRTHIPLSERRAFKRRMGWVGSR
;
A
#
# COMPACT_ATOMS: atom_id res chain seq x y z
N MET A 1 0.64 -28.31 -10.32
CA MET A 1 -0.51 -28.63 -9.45
C MET A 1 -1.09 -27.32 -8.97
N ASN A 2 -2.31 -27.00 -9.37
CA ASN A 2 -2.93 -25.71 -9.06
C ASN A 2 -3.86 -25.90 -7.87
N THR A 3 -3.37 -25.65 -6.67
CA THR A 3 -4.19 -25.66 -5.44
C THR A 3 -4.93 -24.33 -5.34
N SER A 4 -6.01 -24.17 -6.09
CA SER A 4 -6.99 -23.13 -5.82
C SER A 4 -7.79 -23.51 -4.57
N THR A 5 -7.19 -23.33 -3.40
CA THR A 5 -7.87 -23.45 -2.11
C THR A 5 -8.69 -22.17 -1.92
N ASN A 6 -9.92 -22.19 -2.44
CA ASN A 6 -10.99 -21.30 -2.01
C ASN A 6 -11.46 -21.76 -0.61
N SER A 7 -10.55 -21.70 0.35
CA SER A 7 -10.76 -22.00 1.75
C SER A 7 -10.62 -20.67 2.46
N GLN A 8 -11.63 -20.26 3.23
CA GLN A 8 -11.47 -19.13 4.16
C GLN A 8 -10.17 -19.35 4.93
N GLU A 9 -9.14 -18.58 4.62
CA GLU A 9 -7.85 -18.78 5.24
C GLU A 9 -7.96 -18.32 6.69
N VAL A 10 -7.72 -19.27 7.60
CA VAL A 10 -7.80 -19.05 9.04
C VAL A 10 -6.37 -19.02 9.56
N ILE A 11 -6.06 -18.06 10.42
CA ILE A 11 -4.78 -18.01 11.12
C ILE A 11 -4.70 -19.22 12.05
N ASN A 12 -3.63 -20.01 11.97
CA ASN A 12 -3.43 -21.22 12.78
C ASN A 12 -2.42 -21.03 13.93
N PHE A 13 -1.87 -19.83 14.12
CA PHE A 13 -0.86 -19.52 15.13
C PHE A 13 -1.11 -18.19 15.86
N GLY A 14 -0.37 -17.99 16.95
CA GLY A 14 -0.37 -16.74 17.71
C GLY A 14 -1.70 -16.45 18.39
N LYS A 15 -1.91 -15.17 18.76
CA LYS A 15 -3.07 -14.70 19.52
C LYS A 15 -4.39 -14.87 18.77
N HIS A 16 -4.37 -14.73 17.44
CA HIS A 16 -5.57 -14.79 16.59
C HIS A 16 -5.76 -16.18 15.94
N LYS A 17 -5.25 -17.24 16.57
CA LYS A 17 -5.48 -18.62 16.10
C LYS A 17 -6.97 -18.90 16.03
N GLY A 18 -7.43 -19.45 14.91
CA GLY A 18 -8.84 -19.73 14.63
C GLY A 18 -9.61 -18.56 14.03
N THR A 19 -8.99 -17.38 13.86
CA THR A 19 -9.64 -16.20 13.25
C THR A 19 -9.42 -16.19 11.74
N ALA A 20 -10.47 -15.88 10.97
CA ALA A 20 -10.35 -15.69 9.53
C ALA A 20 -9.46 -14.48 9.20
N LEU A 21 -8.71 -14.54 8.10
CA LEU A 21 -7.80 -13.44 7.70
C LEU A 21 -8.54 -12.10 7.53
N ILE A 22 -9.81 -12.13 7.11
CA ILE A 22 -10.64 -10.94 6.92
C ILE A 22 -11.01 -10.24 8.23
N ASP A 23 -11.08 -11.00 9.33
CA ASP A 23 -11.53 -10.53 10.64
C ASP A 23 -10.36 -10.13 11.54
N LEU A 24 -9.13 -10.22 11.01
CA LEU A 24 -7.95 -9.77 11.75
C LEU A 24 -7.93 -8.27 11.92
N ASP A 25 -7.57 -7.84 13.13
CA ASP A 25 -7.31 -6.44 13.42
C ASP A 25 -6.24 -5.88 12.47
N GLN A 26 -6.51 -4.69 11.91
CA GLN A 26 -5.58 -4.05 10.97
C GLN A 26 -4.19 -3.82 11.58
N SER A 27 -4.13 -3.54 12.88
CA SER A 27 -2.87 -3.39 13.63
C SER A 27 -2.06 -4.68 13.63
N TYR A 28 -2.72 -5.82 13.84
CA TYR A 28 -2.09 -7.14 13.84
C TYR A 28 -1.58 -7.53 12.45
N VAL A 29 -2.38 -7.30 11.40
CA VAL A 29 -1.94 -7.52 10.01
C VAL A 29 -0.74 -6.65 9.64
N ARG A 30 -0.75 -5.36 10.04
CA ARG A 30 0.40 -4.46 9.82
C ARG A 30 1.65 -4.94 10.54
N TRP A 31 1.51 -5.48 11.76
CA TRP A 31 2.63 -6.05 12.50
C TRP A 31 3.15 -7.33 11.85
N LEU A 32 2.25 -8.22 11.39
CA LEU A 32 2.58 -9.44 10.66
C LEU A 32 3.38 -9.14 9.39
N LEU A 33 2.93 -8.18 8.57
CA LEU A 33 3.59 -7.81 7.32
C LEU A 33 4.99 -7.18 7.51
N LYS A 34 5.36 -6.80 8.74
CA LYS A 34 6.72 -6.34 9.06
C LYS A 34 7.69 -7.48 9.38
N GLN A 35 7.19 -8.69 9.63
CA GLN A 35 8.03 -9.83 9.98
C GLN A 35 8.81 -10.29 8.75
N GLU A 36 10.14 -10.44 8.88
CA GLU A 36 11.02 -10.87 7.78
C GLU A 36 10.83 -12.36 7.46
N ASN A 37 10.55 -13.18 8.48
CA ASN A 37 10.36 -14.63 8.37
C ASN A 37 8.89 -15.04 8.16
N LEU A 38 8.06 -14.15 7.60
CA LEU A 38 6.66 -14.47 7.33
C LEU A 38 6.56 -15.46 6.15
N ILE A 39 5.75 -16.52 6.33
CA ILE A 39 5.49 -17.52 5.28
C ILE A 39 5.00 -16.81 4.00
N SER A 40 5.63 -17.11 2.87
CA SER A 40 5.40 -16.42 1.58
C SER A 40 3.93 -16.44 1.15
N ASP A 41 3.26 -17.59 1.28
CA ASP A 41 1.86 -17.72 0.89
C ASP A 41 0.93 -16.93 1.80
N LEU A 42 1.15 -17.01 3.13
CA LEU A 42 0.41 -16.19 4.09
C LEU A 42 0.59 -14.69 3.82
N ARG A 43 1.82 -14.26 3.48
CA ARG A 43 2.10 -12.88 3.13
C ARG A 43 1.28 -12.45 1.92
N LYS A 44 1.24 -13.25 0.85
CA LYS A 44 0.42 -12.97 -0.34
C LYS A 44 -1.06 -12.86 0.01
N SER A 45 -1.56 -13.75 0.87
CA SER A 45 -2.95 -13.70 1.29
C SER A 45 -3.29 -12.47 2.12
N LEU A 46 -2.42 -12.06 3.04
CA LEU A 46 -2.56 -10.80 3.79
C LEU A 46 -2.48 -9.57 2.87
N GLU A 47 -1.54 -9.56 1.92
CA GLU A 47 -1.44 -8.50 0.90
C GLU A 47 -2.65 -8.48 -0.04
N SER A 48 -3.36 -9.61 -0.16
CA SER A 48 -4.54 -9.73 -1.01
C SER A 48 -5.79 -9.04 -0.42
N LEU A 49 -5.80 -8.78 0.90
CA LEU A 49 -6.91 -8.17 1.62
C LEU A 49 -7.27 -6.80 1.01
N PRO A 50 -8.57 -6.48 0.82
CA PRO A 50 -8.99 -5.26 0.13
C PRO A 50 -8.38 -3.98 0.72
N TRP A 51 -8.42 -3.83 2.04
CA TRP A 51 -7.90 -2.64 2.71
C TRP A 51 -6.36 -2.54 2.63
N VAL A 52 -5.64 -3.67 2.55
CA VAL A 52 -4.18 -3.68 2.38
C VAL A 52 -3.82 -3.23 0.98
N LYS A 53 -4.50 -3.75 -0.05
CA LYS A 53 -4.35 -3.29 -1.44
C LYS A 53 -4.62 -1.80 -1.56
N ASP A 54 -5.66 -1.29 -0.90
CA ASP A 54 -5.98 0.15 -0.91
C ASP A 54 -4.88 0.99 -0.26
N ALA A 55 -4.36 0.56 0.88
CA ALA A 55 -3.26 1.23 1.55
C ALA A 55 -2.00 1.28 0.67
N GLN A 56 -1.67 0.17 -0.01
CA GLN A 56 -0.55 0.11 -0.95
C GLN A 56 -0.78 1.01 -2.16
N ARG A 57 -1.99 1.01 -2.74
CA ARG A 57 -2.37 1.89 -3.86
C ARG A 57 -2.21 3.36 -3.47
N ARG A 58 -2.69 3.77 -2.29
CA ARG A 58 -2.52 5.14 -1.78
C ARG A 58 -1.06 5.51 -1.60
N LYS A 59 -0.24 4.60 -1.04
CA LYS A 59 1.20 4.81 -0.89
C LYS A 59 1.89 5.00 -2.24
N LYS A 60 1.59 4.16 -3.23
CA LYS A 60 2.13 4.26 -4.59
C LYS A 60 1.72 5.57 -5.26
N LEU A 61 0.44 5.93 -5.19
CA LEU A 61 -0.06 7.20 -5.71
C LEU A 61 0.68 8.39 -5.11
N ALA A 62 0.93 8.39 -3.80
CA ALA A 62 1.69 9.46 -3.15
C ALA A 62 3.13 9.55 -3.70
N GLN A 63 3.79 8.41 -3.93
CA GLN A 63 5.13 8.38 -4.54
C GLN A 63 5.12 8.89 -5.98
N ASP A 64 4.12 8.52 -6.78
CA ASP A 64 3.99 8.96 -8.16
C ASP A 64 3.65 10.46 -8.26
N LEU A 65 2.83 10.97 -7.35
CA LEU A 65 2.57 12.41 -7.21
C LEU A 65 3.83 13.18 -6.78
N GLN A 66 4.65 12.62 -5.89
CA GLN A 66 5.94 13.22 -5.53
C GLN A 66 6.90 13.26 -6.72
N ARG A 67 6.95 12.21 -7.54
CA ARG A 67 7.78 12.16 -8.75
C ARG A 67 7.38 13.19 -9.80
N THR A 68 6.08 13.40 -9.97
CA THR A 68 5.51 14.35 -10.95
C THR A 68 5.40 15.77 -10.41
N HIS A 69 5.69 15.99 -9.12
CA HIS A 69 5.64 17.29 -8.50
C HIS A 69 6.76 18.19 -9.02
N ILE A 70 6.41 19.08 -9.95
CA ILE A 70 7.27 20.20 -10.36
C ILE A 70 7.46 21.12 -9.13
N PRO A 71 8.68 21.27 -8.60
CA PRO A 71 8.98 22.17 -7.49
C PRO A 71 8.45 23.58 -7.74
N LEU A 72 8.04 24.28 -6.68
CA LEU A 72 7.48 25.62 -6.78
C LEU A 72 8.42 26.60 -7.52
N SER A 73 9.73 26.43 -7.35
CA SER A 73 10.77 27.20 -8.06
C SER A 73 10.71 26.98 -9.57
N GLU A 74 10.67 25.73 -10.02
CA GLU A 74 10.59 25.36 -11.44
C GLU A 74 9.26 25.82 -12.06
N ARG A 75 8.15 25.65 -11.33
CA ARG A 75 6.84 26.15 -11.75
C ARG A 75 6.83 27.67 -11.91
N ARG A 76 7.42 28.41 -10.97
CA ARG A 76 7.57 29.88 -11.04
C ARG A 76 8.48 30.30 -12.19
N ALA A 77 9.61 29.62 -12.39
CA ALA A 77 10.54 29.90 -13.48
C ALA A 77 9.90 29.66 -14.85
N PHE A 78 9.14 28.57 -15.01
CA PHE A 78 8.35 28.30 -16.19
C PHE A 78 7.31 29.41 -16.45
N LYS A 79 6.54 29.79 -15.43
CA LYS A 79 5.56 30.89 -15.54
C LYS A 79 6.18 32.24 -15.93
N ARG A 80 7.37 32.57 -15.40
CA ARG A 80 8.12 33.77 -15.82
C ARG A 80 8.57 33.67 -17.28
N ARG A 81 9.13 32.52 -17.71
CA ARG A 81 9.54 32.28 -19.12
C ARG A 81 8.37 32.39 -20.09
N MET A 82 7.19 31.92 -19.71
CA MET A 82 5.98 31.99 -20.52
C MET A 82 5.31 33.37 -20.51
N GLY A 83 5.85 34.36 -19.77
CA GLY A 83 5.26 35.69 -19.64
C GLY A 83 3.94 35.73 -18.85
N TRP A 84 3.57 34.64 -18.18
CA TRP A 84 2.29 34.53 -17.43
C TRP A 84 2.33 35.22 -16.06
N VAL A 85 3.53 35.50 -15.54
CA VAL A 85 3.72 36.24 -14.29
C VAL A 85 4.82 37.27 -14.52
N GLY A 86 4.43 38.54 -14.55
CA GLY A 86 5.28 39.65 -14.94
C GLY A 86 4.69 40.45 -16.11
N SER A 87 3.55 41.10 -15.88
CA SER A 87 3.15 42.29 -16.63
C SER A 87 2.73 43.33 -15.61
N ARG A 88 3.69 44.17 -15.25
CA ARG A 88 3.46 45.57 -14.89
C ARG A 88 4.46 46.37 -15.69
#